data_AF-K5Y4P3-F1
#
_entry.id   AF-K5Y4P3-F1
#
_cell.length_a   1.000
_cell.length_b   1.000
_cell.length_c   1.000
_cell.angle_alpha   90.00
_cell.angle_beta   90.00
_cell.angle_gamma   90.00
#
_symmetry.space_group_name_H-M   'P 1'
#
loop_
_entity.id
_entity.type
_entity.pdbx_description
1 polymer ?
#
loop_
_entity_poly.entity_id
_entity_poly.type
_entity_poly.pdbx_seq_one_letter_code
_entity_poly.pdbx_strand_id
1 'polypeptide(L)'
;MSSVPSTSASLNGRNGHPEPQNASGSETYEVDSASPTSAHPVNGLIPPAFPQTSHNEEIVSHLYHSGFQTGHVHQNVYRLHAIILSRSPYLAHLMSTSPQTSGQRVIYVNLEQEPEITQEGFAIALGYLYSSVSMSMIQPENARAVLAAGCLLGGMQEFCAFAYDVCRHSLSVETIDRWLQFVEAAPSSNDGATSPELPQTSIFGLYAQKLRDDVFHFLVTLPETLEVAPPQQASSSANGTPSPRDLLLQAYSRVPFDLFKSAVESPTFRIGSDQARFKFAKDAIELRKRGISRGSGAEETVVLAFGGANYGGSAVHITRKLRKRPLWKVNS
;
A
#
# COMPACT_ATOMS: atom_id res chain seq x y z
N MET A 1 15.99 37.16 38.17
CA MET A 1 14.95 38.21 38.18
C MET A 1 13.66 37.58 37.73
N SER A 2 12.56 37.81 38.46
CA SER A 2 11.30 37.09 38.29
C SER A 2 10.27 37.97 37.59
N SER A 3 9.48 37.39 36.69
CA SER A 3 8.21 37.96 36.24
C SER A 3 7.19 36.84 36.00
N VAL A 4 5.96 37.10 36.44
CA VAL A 4 4.86 36.14 36.65
C VAL A 4 3.86 36.24 35.49
N PRO A 5 3.16 35.16 35.08
CA PRO A 5 2.28 35.18 33.91
C PRO A 5 0.96 35.93 34.13
N SER A 6 0.42 36.48 33.05
CA SER A 6 -0.89 37.14 33.03
C SER A 6 -2.03 36.15 32.91
N THR A 7 -2.95 36.17 33.88
CA THR A 7 -4.28 35.54 33.79
C THR A 7 -5.34 36.58 33.43
N SER A 8 -6.26 36.23 32.53
CA SER A 8 -7.50 37.00 32.31
C SER A 8 -8.70 36.06 32.36
N ALA A 9 -9.38 36.06 33.50
CA ALA A 9 -10.70 35.46 33.65
C ALA A 9 -11.77 36.52 33.38
N SER A 10 -12.84 36.15 32.67
CA SER A 10 -14.02 37.00 32.49
C SER A 10 -15.28 36.20 32.83
N LEU A 11 -16.03 36.70 33.82
CA LEU A 11 -17.35 36.23 34.24
C LEU A 11 -18.39 37.35 34.04
N ASN A 12 -19.66 36.96 34.06
CA ASN A 12 -20.89 37.77 34.02
C ASN A 12 -21.39 38.33 32.68
N GLY A 13 -22.71 38.19 32.49
CA GLY A 13 -23.51 38.79 31.42
C GLY A 13 -24.90 38.12 31.31
N ARG A 14 -25.88 38.57 32.09
CA ARG A 14 -27.25 37.99 32.16
C ARG A 14 -28.28 39.03 31.67
N ASN A 15 -29.21 38.59 30.81
CA ASN A 15 -30.51 39.18 30.38
C ASN A 15 -30.73 38.86 28.88
N GLY A 16 -31.94 38.66 28.35
CA GLY A 16 -33.29 38.60 28.95
C GLY A 16 -34.31 38.20 27.87
N HIS A 17 -35.45 37.63 28.26
CA HIS A 17 -36.54 37.24 27.33
C HIS A 17 -37.27 38.48 26.76
N PRO A 18 -37.99 38.34 25.63
CA PRO A 18 -39.43 38.15 25.78
C PRO A 18 -40.03 37.01 24.93
N GLU A 19 -41.28 36.70 25.27
CA GLU A 19 -42.20 35.71 24.69
C GLU A 19 -43.07 36.37 23.60
N PRO A 20 -43.75 35.58 22.74
CA PRO A 20 -45.20 35.85 22.64
C PRO A 20 -46.09 34.59 22.66
N GLN A 21 -47.22 34.77 23.34
CA GLN A 21 -48.42 33.93 23.41
C GLN A 21 -49.17 33.92 22.06
N ASN A 22 -50.21 33.12 21.76
CA ASN A 22 -50.81 31.85 22.21
C ASN A 22 -52.25 31.87 21.63
N ALA A 23 -52.73 30.80 21.00
CA ALA A 23 -54.14 30.58 20.65
C ALA A 23 -54.33 29.09 20.30
N SER A 24 -54.90 28.25 21.17
CA SER A 24 -56.35 28.09 21.48
C SER A 24 -57.07 27.13 20.53
N GLY A 25 -57.45 25.96 21.05
CA GLY A 25 -58.30 24.95 20.40
C GLY A 25 -58.52 23.75 21.32
N SER A 26 -59.74 23.54 21.82
CA SER A 26 -60.10 22.59 22.89
C SER A 26 -60.83 21.33 22.38
N GLU A 27 -61.05 20.36 23.29
CA GLU A 27 -62.00 19.21 23.28
C GLU A 27 -61.54 17.85 22.70
N THR A 28 -61.95 16.65 23.16
CA THR A 28 -62.64 16.19 24.43
C THR A 28 -62.54 14.65 24.62
N TYR A 29 -62.86 14.18 25.83
CA TYR A 29 -63.01 12.81 26.39
C TYR A 29 -64.02 11.87 25.63
N GLU A 30 -64.16 10.53 25.83
CA GLU A 30 -63.55 9.54 26.76
C GLU A 30 -63.76 8.03 26.35
N VAL A 31 -62.88 7.13 26.83
CA VAL A 31 -63.12 5.74 27.38
C VAL A 31 -63.52 4.47 26.54
N ASP A 32 -62.78 3.38 26.85
CA ASP A 32 -62.97 1.90 26.79
C ASP A 32 -63.80 1.14 25.72
N SER A 33 -63.21 0.07 25.15
CA SER A 33 -63.51 -1.35 25.57
C SER A 33 -62.90 -2.47 24.70
N ALA A 34 -62.39 -3.52 25.39
CA ALA A 34 -62.37 -4.96 25.05
C ALA A 34 -61.61 -5.55 23.81
N SER A 35 -60.84 -6.60 24.10
CA SER A 35 -60.18 -7.58 23.19
C SER A 35 -61.13 -8.75 22.79
N PRO A 36 -60.66 -9.89 22.24
CA PRO A 36 -59.63 -10.15 21.21
C PRO A 36 -60.17 -11.04 20.05
N THR A 37 -59.51 -11.12 18.88
CA THR A 37 -59.65 -12.31 18.00
C THR A 37 -58.49 -12.49 17.03
N SER A 38 -58.19 -13.75 16.70
CA SER A 38 -57.06 -14.17 15.87
C SER A 38 -57.34 -14.15 14.36
N ALA A 39 -56.42 -13.63 13.55
CA ALA A 39 -56.13 -14.15 12.21
C ALA A 39 -54.80 -13.61 11.65
N HIS A 40 -53.84 -14.50 11.41
CA HIS A 40 -52.95 -14.39 10.25
C HIS A 40 -53.55 -15.29 9.13
N PRO A 41 -53.21 -15.10 7.83
CA PRO A 41 -52.21 -14.20 7.25
C PRO A 41 -52.70 -13.39 6.01
N VAL A 42 -51.76 -12.71 5.34
CA VAL A 42 -51.82 -12.18 3.95
C VAL A 42 -52.76 -10.99 3.68
N ASN A 43 -52.22 -9.77 3.82
CA ASN A 43 -52.05 -8.89 2.65
C ASN A 43 -50.97 -7.83 2.88
N GLY A 44 -50.36 -7.35 1.79
CA GLY A 44 -49.08 -6.64 1.86
C GLY A 44 -49.14 -5.21 2.41
N LEU A 45 -48.35 -4.95 3.46
CA LEU A 45 -47.66 -3.67 3.60
C LEU A 45 -46.19 -3.86 3.23
N ILE A 46 -45.78 -3.21 2.14
CA ILE A 46 -44.38 -2.92 1.87
C ILE A 46 -43.93 -1.97 3.00
N PRO A 47 -42.90 -2.29 3.81
CA PRO A 47 -42.38 -1.31 4.75
C PRO A 47 -41.87 -0.11 3.94
N PRO A 48 -42.22 1.14 4.30
CA PRO A 48 -41.72 2.30 3.57
C PRO A 48 -40.19 2.26 3.57
N ALA A 49 -39.61 2.23 2.38
CA ALA A 49 -38.17 2.32 2.17
C ALA A 49 -37.70 3.74 2.52
N PHE A 50 -37.60 4.02 3.81
CA PHE A 50 -36.95 5.23 4.31
C PHE A 50 -35.51 5.27 3.77
N PRO A 51 -35.00 6.45 3.36
CA PRO A 51 -33.64 6.59 2.87
C PRO A 51 -32.65 6.62 4.05
N GLN A 52 -32.58 5.53 4.81
CA GLN A 52 -31.63 5.37 5.93
C GLN A 52 -30.19 5.40 5.44
N THR A 53 -29.93 4.98 4.19
CA THR A 53 -28.61 5.05 3.55
C THR A 53 -28.11 6.49 3.43
N SER A 54 -28.93 7.44 2.97
CA SER A 54 -28.49 8.82 2.79
C SER A 54 -28.23 9.55 4.10
N HIS A 55 -29.03 9.30 5.14
CA HIS A 55 -28.76 9.87 6.47
C HIS A 55 -27.49 9.29 7.11
N ASN A 56 -27.20 8.00 6.90
CA ASN A 56 -25.95 7.41 7.35
C ASN A 56 -24.74 8.01 6.61
N GLU A 57 -24.86 8.24 5.30
CA GLU A 57 -23.83 8.93 4.50
C GLU A 57 -23.61 10.38 4.96
N GLU A 58 -24.67 11.12 5.26
CA GLU A 58 -24.60 12.49 5.80
C GLU A 58 -23.87 12.53 7.15
N ILE A 59 -24.20 11.61 8.07
CA ILE A 59 -23.54 11.50 9.38
C ILE A 59 -22.06 11.12 9.24
N VAL A 60 -21.73 10.15 8.38
CA VAL A 60 -20.35 9.72 8.13
C VAL A 60 -19.53 10.82 7.45
N SER A 61 -20.13 11.55 6.51
CA SER A 61 -19.54 12.71 5.87
C SER A 61 -19.28 13.82 6.90
N HIS A 62 -20.27 14.17 7.71
CA HIS A 62 -20.11 15.17 8.77
C HIS A 62 -19.04 14.76 9.79
N LEU A 63 -19.01 13.49 10.21
CA LEU A 63 -17.99 12.97 11.13
C LEU A 63 -16.58 13.07 10.55
N TYR A 64 -16.41 12.87 9.24
CA TYR A 64 -15.12 13.05 8.55
C TYR A 64 -14.71 14.52 8.45
N HIS A 65 -15.59 15.41 7.99
CA HIS A 65 -15.29 16.83 7.85
C HIS A 65 -15.06 17.48 9.22
N SER A 66 -16.03 17.35 10.14
CA SER A 66 -16.01 17.99 11.47
C SER A 66 -15.08 17.30 12.48
N GLY A 67 -14.86 15.99 12.33
CA GLY A 67 -14.09 15.18 13.28
C GLY A 67 -12.64 14.88 12.89
N PHE A 68 -12.31 14.96 11.60
CA PHE A 68 -10.96 14.71 11.06
C PHE A 68 -10.38 15.92 10.32
N GLN A 69 -11.07 16.48 9.31
CA GLN A 69 -10.51 17.57 8.50
C GLN A 69 -10.39 18.91 9.26
N THR A 70 -11.42 19.30 10.02
CA THR A 70 -11.37 20.51 10.87
C THR A 70 -10.70 20.25 12.22
N GLY A 71 -10.45 18.99 12.58
CA GLY A 71 -9.66 18.61 13.74
C GLY A 71 -8.20 19.03 13.53
N HIS A 72 -7.81 20.17 14.12
CA HIS A 72 -6.55 20.88 13.82
C HIS A 72 -5.36 19.96 13.53
N VAL A 73 -5.04 19.78 12.24
CA VAL A 73 -3.77 19.25 11.77
C VAL A 73 -2.79 20.40 11.71
N HIS A 74 -1.83 20.44 12.63
CA HIS A 74 -0.81 21.48 12.66
C HIS A 74 0.56 20.84 12.89
N GLN A 75 1.48 21.00 11.94
CA GLN A 75 2.87 20.54 12.07
C GLN A 75 2.99 19.10 12.60
N ASN A 76 2.28 18.17 11.95
CA ASN A 76 2.29 16.72 12.23
C ASN A 76 1.58 16.31 13.54
N VAL A 77 0.95 17.25 14.25
CA VAL A 77 0.07 16.98 15.40
C VAL A 77 -1.38 16.85 14.92
N TYR A 78 -2.04 15.75 15.28
CA TYR A 78 -3.43 15.47 14.94
C TYR A 78 -4.30 15.47 16.21
N ARG A 79 -5.32 16.33 16.28
CA ARG A 79 -6.28 16.37 17.39
C ARG A 79 -7.50 15.52 17.08
N LEU A 80 -7.44 14.24 17.44
CA LEU A 80 -8.41 13.21 17.05
C LEU A 80 -9.17 12.61 18.25
N HIS A 81 -10.22 11.86 17.94
CA HIS A 81 -11.17 11.31 18.90
C HIS A 81 -10.77 9.89 19.30
N ALA A 82 -10.43 9.68 20.57
CA ALA A 82 -9.93 8.40 21.09
C ALA A 82 -10.85 7.20 20.76
N ILE A 83 -12.18 7.39 20.79
CA ILE A 83 -13.18 6.37 20.46
C ILE A 83 -13.12 5.92 18.98
N ILE A 84 -12.70 6.81 18.07
CA ILE A 84 -12.49 6.49 16.66
C ILE A 84 -11.11 5.83 16.48
N LEU A 85 -10.08 6.35 17.15
CA LEU A 85 -8.74 5.78 17.10
C LEU A 85 -8.67 4.35 17.68
N SER A 86 -9.51 4.00 18.65
CA SER A 86 -9.56 2.64 19.21
C SER A 86 -10.04 1.58 18.22
N ARG A 87 -10.51 1.95 17.02
CA ARG A 87 -10.74 1.02 15.90
C ARG A 87 -9.43 0.45 15.33
N SER A 88 -8.31 1.12 15.53
CA SER A 88 -6.96 0.62 15.23
C SER A 88 -6.41 -0.14 16.45
N PRO A 89 -6.11 -1.45 16.35
CA PRO A 89 -5.46 -2.20 17.43
C PRO A 89 -4.14 -1.57 17.90
N TYR A 90 -3.35 -1.03 16.96
CA TYR A 90 -2.09 -0.34 17.24
C TYR A 90 -2.30 0.93 18.07
N LEU A 91 -3.21 1.82 17.65
CA LEU A 91 -3.48 3.06 18.40
C LEU A 91 -4.20 2.77 19.72
N ALA A 92 -5.08 1.76 19.78
CA ALA A 92 -5.69 1.30 21.02
C ALA A 92 -4.64 0.84 22.04
N HIS A 93 -3.64 0.07 21.58
CA HIS A 93 -2.52 -0.34 22.41
C HIS A 93 -1.71 0.87 22.90
N LEU A 94 -1.27 1.77 22.00
CA LEU A 94 -0.53 2.98 22.38
C LEU A 94 -1.31 3.87 23.38
N MET A 95 -2.62 4.06 23.19
CA MET A 95 -3.46 4.83 24.11
C MET A 95 -3.64 4.17 25.49
N SER A 96 -3.34 2.87 25.61
CA SER A 96 -3.38 2.12 26.87
C SER A 96 -2.03 2.08 27.59
N THR A 97 -0.91 2.08 26.84
CA THR A 97 0.45 1.95 27.39
C THR A 97 1.20 3.28 27.52
N SER A 98 0.75 4.35 26.86
CA SER A 98 1.40 5.67 26.96
C SER A 98 1.15 6.33 28.32
N PRO A 99 2.18 6.84 29.01
CA PRO A 99 2.01 7.54 30.29
C PRO A 99 1.27 8.87 30.12
N GLN A 100 0.21 9.07 30.90
CA GLN A 100 -0.63 10.28 30.86
C GLN A 100 -0.11 11.31 31.86
N THR A 101 0.55 12.36 31.38
CA THR A 101 1.28 13.32 32.23
C THR A 101 0.52 14.61 32.56
N SER A 102 -0.56 14.96 31.86
CA SER A 102 -1.21 16.28 32.02
C SER A 102 -2.68 16.38 31.56
N GLY A 103 -3.49 15.35 31.79
CA GLY A 103 -4.94 15.37 31.53
C GLY A 103 -5.38 15.30 30.06
N GLN A 104 -4.53 15.72 29.12
CA GLN A 104 -4.66 15.39 27.70
C GLN A 104 -3.90 14.09 27.39
N ARG A 105 -4.52 13.17 26.64
CA ARG A 105 -3.84 11.99 26.11
C ARG A 105 -3.11 12.36 24.83
N VAL A 106 -1.79 12.53 24.92
CA VAL A 106 -0.91 12.61 23.76
C VAL A 106 -0.24 11.25 23.58
N ILE A 107 -0.31 10.70 22.37
CA ILE A 107 0.44 9.52 21.96
C ILE A 107 1.42 9.91 20.85
N TYR A 108 2.59 9.27 20.83
CA TYR A 108 3.61 9.48 19.80
C TYR A 108 3.70 8.23 18.94
N VAL A 109 3.66 8.42 17.62
CA VAL A 109 3.85 7.35 16.63
C VAL A 109 5.19 7.61 15.97
N ASN A 110 6.15 6.72 16.16
CA ASN A 110 7.48 6.86 15.57
C ASN A 110 7.47 6.34 14.12
N LEU A 111 7.40 7.26 13.16
CA LEU A 111 7.46 6.94 11.73
C LEU A 111 8.89 6.95 11.16
N GLU A 112 9.89 7.45 11.89
CA GLU A 112 11.28 7.56 11.41
C GLU A 112 11.94 6.19 11.15
N GLN A 113 11.42 5.15 11.79
CA GLN A 113 11.88 3.76 11.61
C GLN A 113 11.27 3.08 10.37
N GLU A 114 10.22 3.65 9.78
CA GLU A 114 9.44 3.06 8.69
C GLU A 114 9.46 3.99 7.46
N PRO A 115 10.53 3.96 6.63
CA PRO A 115 10.72 4.91 5.52
C PRO A 115 9.66 4.81 4.42
N GLU A 116 8.87 3.75 4.43
CA GLU A 116 7.75 3.53 3.51
C GLU A 116 6.46 4.23 3.96
N ILE A 117 6.35 4.71 5.21
CA ILE A 117 5.19 5.46 5.69
C ILE A 117 5.43 6.97 5.53
N THR A 118 4.77 7.56 4.54
CA THR A 118 4.69 9.02 4.41
C THR A 118 3.64 9.61 5.34
N GLN A 119 3.81 10.89 5.70
CA GLN A 119 2.80 11.64 6.46
C GLN A 119 1.44 11.65 5.76
N GLU A 120 1.43 11.77 4.42
CA GLU A 120 0.22 11.71 3.60
C GLU A 120 -0.47 10.35 3.73
N GLY A 121 0.26 9.25 3.52
CA GLY A 121 -0.27 7.90 3.64
C GLY A 121 -0.83 7.61 5.03
N PHE A 122 -0.14 8.08 6.07
CA PHE A 122 -0.60 7.99 7.45
C PHE A 122 -1.85 8.84 7.72
N ALA A 123 -1.93 10.06 7.18
CA ALA A 123 -3.11 10.90 7.29
C ALA A 123 -4.33 10.29 6.59
N ILE A 124 -4.16 9.73 5.38
CA ILE A 124 -5.23 9.02 4.66
C ILE A 124 -5.72 7.82 5.48
N ALA A 125 -4.80 7.03 6.06
CA ALA A 125 -5.15 5.88 6.89
C ALA A 125 -5.85 6.26 8.21
N LEU A 126 -5.46 7.36 8.86
CA LEU A 126 -6.20 7.92 9.99
C LEU A 126 -7.60 8.41 9.59
N GLY A 127 -7.72 9.05 8.42
CA GLY A 127 -8.99 9.48 7.84
C GLY A 127 -9.94 8.31 7.58
N TYR A 128 -9.42 7.14 7.22
CA TYR A 128 -10.23 5.92 7.02
C TYR A 128 -10.90 5.42 8.31
N LEU A 129 -10.29 5.62 9.48
CA LEU A 129 -10.93 5.30 10.77
C LEU A 129 -12.22 6.11 10.98
N TYR A 130 -12.32 7.29 10.38
CA TYR A 130 -13.50 8.16 10.37
C TYR A 130 -14.47 7.81 9.22
N SER A 131 -13.97 7.65 8.00
CA SER A 131 -14.80 7.42 6.81
C SER A 131 -14.04 6.79 5.63
N SER A 132 -14.71 5.88 4.92
CA SER A 132 -14.25 5.31 3.64
C SER A 132 -14.07 6.33 2.52
N VAL A 133 -14.63 7.55 2.65
CA VAL A 133 -14.40 8.67 1.71
C VAL A 133 -12.90 8.93 1.49
N SER A 134 -12.07 8.68 2.52
CA SER A 134 -10.60 8.77 2.43
C SER A 134 -9.97 7.86 1.37
N MET A 135 -10.61 6.77 0.97
CA MET A 135 -10.12 5.89 -0.10
C MET A 135 -10.02 6.59 -1.46
N SER A 136 -10.81 7.64 -1.69
CA SER A 136 -10.73 8.46 -2.92
C SER A 136 -9.41 9.25 -3.05
N MET A 137 -8.68 9.42 -1.95
CA MET A 137 -7.37 10.08 -1.93
C MET A 137 -6.21 9.13 -2.26
N ILE A 138 -6.48 7.82 -2.43
CA ILE A 138 -5.47 6.82 -2.75
C ILE A 138 -5.19 6.87 -4.25
N GLN A 139 -3.95 7.15 -4.59
CA GLN A 139 -3.45 7.33 -5.97
C GLN A 139 -2.20 6.46 -6.19
N PRO A 140 -1.84 6.10 -7.43
CA PRO A 140 -0.67 5.28 -7.74
C PRO A 140 0.64 5.74 -7.06
N GLU A 141 0.80 7.04 -6.85
CA GLU A 141 1.99 7.66 -6.26
C GLU A 141 2.08 7.49 -4.74
N ASN A 142 0.93 7.46 -4.04
CA ASN A 142 0.86 7.39 -2.58
C ASN A 142 0.43 6.00 -2.06
N ALA A 143 -0.13 5.13 -2.92
CA ALA A 143 -0.76 3.87 -2.53
C ALA A 143 0.14 2.94 -1.71
N ARG A 144 1.45 2.90 -2.00
CA ARG A 144 2.41 2.09 -1.24
C ARG A 144 2.55 2.57 0.21
N ALA A 145 2.61 3.88 0.41
CA ALA A 145 2.69 4.49 1.74
C ALA A 145 1.37 4.40 2.51
N VAL A 146 0.24 4.53 1.80
CA VAL A 146 -1.10 4.28 2.34
C VAL A 146 -1.23 2.83 2.82
N LEU A 147 -0.77 1.86 2.03
CA LEU A 147 -0.78 0.44 2.37
C LEU A 147 0.06 0.14 3.61
N ALA A 148 1.29 0.67 3.66
CA ALA A 148 2.17 0.55 4.83
C ALA A 148 1.51 1.13 6.10
N ALA A 149 0.92 2.32 6.01
CA ALA A 149 0.19 2.94 7.11
C ALA A 149 -1.05 2.11 7.53
N GLY A 150 -1.82 1.58 6.57
CA GLY A 150 -2.97 0.74 6.84
C GLY A 150 -2.62 -0.57 7.57
N CYS A 151 -1.48 -1.15 7.22
CA CYS A 151 -0.92 -2.32 7.90
C CYS A 151 -0.39 -1.96 9.31
N LEU A 152 0.35 -0.86 9.47
CA LEU A 152 0.79 -0.36 10.80
C LEU A 152 -0.39 -0.17 11.75
N LEU A 153 -1.49 0.42 11.28
CA LEU A 153 -2.69 0.66 12.07
C LEU A 153 -3.48 -0.63 12.42
N GLY A 154 -2.96 -1.81 12.10
CA GLY A 154 -3.50 -3.11 12.50
C GLY A 154 -4.27 -3.85 11.42
N GLY A 155 -4.03 -3.54 10.13
CA GLY A 155 -4.54 -4.33 9.01
C GLY A 155 -6.01 -4.09 8.71
N MET A 156 -6.37 -2.84 8.39
CA MET A 156 -7.73 -2.46 7.99
C MET A 156 -8.09 -3.12 6.64
N GLN A 157 -8.71 -4.30 6.68
CA GLN A 157 -8.71 -5.26 5.57
C GLN A 157 -9.15 -4.70 4.22
N GLU A 158 -10.29 -4.00 4.14
CA GLU A 158 -10.81 -3.42 2.89
C GLU A 158 -9.90 -2.29 2.37
N PHE A 159 -9.42 -1.43 3.26
CA PHE A 159 -8.51 -0.33 2.94
C PHE A 159 -7.15 -0.83 2.44
N CYS A 160 -6.55 -1.81 3.13
CA CYS A 160 -5.31 -2.45 2.71
C CYS A 160 -5.48 -3.21 1.40
N ALA A 161 -6.61 -3.91 1.19
CA ALA A 161 -6.90 -4.59 -0.07
C ALA A 161 -6.98 -3.59 -1.24
N PHE A 162 -7.73 -2.50 -1.09
CA PHE A 162 -7.85 -1.46 -2.11
C PHE A 162 -6.51 -0.76 -2.39
N ALA A 163 -5.75 -0.37 -1.36
CA ALA A 163 -4.44 0.24 -1.54
C ALA A 163 -3.44 -0.70 -2.23
N TYR A 164 -3.49 -2.00 -1.93
CA TYR A 164 -2.73 -3.03 -2.62
C TYR A 164 -3.18 -3.20 -4.09
N ASP A 165 -4.47 -3.16 -4.39
CA ASP A 165 -4.95 -3.20 -5.77
C ASP A 165 -4.47 -1.97 -6.56
N VAL A 166 -4.50 -0.77 -5.98
CA VAL A 166 -3.93 0.44 -6.62
C VAL A 166 -2.42 0.28 -6.85
N CYS A 167 -1.68 -0.26 -5.87
CA CYS A 167 -0.26 -0.61 -6.05
C CYS A 167 -0.04 -1.54 -7.25
N ARG A 168 -0.83 -2.62 -7.34
CA ARG A 168 -0.73 -3.63 -8.40
C ARG A 168 -1.04 -3.06 -9.79
N HIS A 169 -2.05 -2.20 -9.91
CA HIS A 169 -2.39 -1.53 -11.17
C HIS A 169 -1.37 -0.45 -11.57
N SER A 170 -0.55 0.06 -10.63
CA SER A 170 0.53 1.01 -10.92
C SER A 170 1.80 0.38 -11.50
N LEU A 171 1.88 -0.96 -11.60
CA LEU A 171 3.04 -1.67 -12.17
C LEU A 171 3.15 -1.42 -13.67
N SER A 172 4.19 -0.68 -14.08
CA SER A 172 4.47 -0.35 -15.47
C SER A 172 5.98 -0.28 -15.73
N VAL A 173 6.38 -0.18 -17.00
CA VAL A 173 7.79 0.01 -17.40
C VAL A 173 8.39 1.31 -16.83
N GLU A 174 7.54 2.31 -16.56
CA GLU A 174 7.97 3.60 -16.01
C GLU A 174 8.13 3.57 -14.49
N THR A 175 7.31 2.78 -13.79
CA THR A 175 7.34 2.67 -12.32
C THR A 175 8.23 1.55 -11.80
N ILE A 176 8.64 0.60 -12.66
CA ILE A 176 9.36 -0.62 -12.27
C ILE A 176 10.58 -0.36 -11.39
N ASP A 177 11.34 0.72 -11.62
CA ASP A 177 12.53 1.05 -10.82
C ASP A 177 12.20 1.27 -9.34
N ARG A 178 11.07 1.94 -9.04
CA ARG A 178 10.59 2.17 -7.66
C ARG A 178 10.15 0.88 -6.99
N TRP A 179 9.64 -0.07 -7.79
CA TRP A 179 9.22 -1.39 -7.34
C TRP A 179 10.42 -2.31 -7.09
N LEU A 180 11.42 -2.30 -7.97
CA LEU A 180 12.67 -3.04 -7.79
C LEU A 180 13.43 -2.57 -6.55
N GLN A 181 13.50 -1.25 -6.30
CA GLN A 181 14.07 -0.68 -5.08
C GLN A 181 13.36 -1.18 -3.82
N PHE A 182 12.02 -1.27 -3.84
CA PHE A 182 11.23 -1.82 -2.74
C PHE A 182 11.54 -3.31 -2.51
N VAL A 183 11.64 -4.12 -3.57
CA VAL A 183 11.96 -5.55 -3.43
C VAL A 183 13.38 -5.79 -2.90
N GLU A 184 14.34 -4.92 -3.24
CA GLU A 184 15.72 -4.98 -2.73
C GLU A 184 15.85 -4.47 -1.27
N ALA A 185 15.06 -3.47 -0.87
CA ALA A 185 15.06 -2.93 0.49
C ALA A 185 14.29 -3.81 1.49
N ALA A 186 13.30 -4.59 1.04
CA ALA A 186 12.54 -5.47 1.90
C ALA A 186 13.38 -6.69 2.35
N PRO A 187 13.44 -7.02 3.66
CA PRO A 187 14.22 -8.16 4.13
C PRO A 187 13.74 -9.46 3.48
N SER A 188 14.66 -10.14 2.80
CA SER A 188 14.42 -11.43 2.17
C SER A 188 14.37 -12.52 3.24
N SER A 189 13.18 -13.05 3.52
CA SER A 189 12.90 -14.06 4.56
C SER A 189 13.52 -15.46 4.29
N ASN A 190 14.53 -15.55 3.43
CA ASN A 190 15.11 -16.79 2.90
C ASN A 190 16.56 -17.07 3.36
N ASP A 191 17.16 -16.19 4.17
CA ASP A 191 18.44 -16.52 4.81
C ASP A 191 18.19 -17.60 5.88
N GLY A 192 18.55 -18.84 5.54
CA GLY A 192 18.40 -20.04 6.37
C GLY A 192 19.32 -20.09 7.61
N ALA A 193 19.51 -18.96 8.29
CA ALA A 193 20.13 -18.89 9.58
C ALA A 193 19.18 -19.48 10.63
N THR A 194 19.60 -20.55 11.30
CA THR A 194 18.78 -21.36 12.23
C THR A 194 18.54 -20.70 13.60
N SER A 195 18.30 -19.39 13.64
CA SER A 195 17.91 -18.66 14.84
C SER A 195 16.37 -18.58 14.91
N PRO A 196 15.71 -18.98 16.01
CA PRO A 196 14.29 -18.73 16.23
C PRO A 196 14.08 -17.28 16.68
N GLU A 197 14.62 -16.34 15.91
CA GLU A 197 14.38 -14.91 16.09
C GLU A 197 13.07 -14.57 15.36
N LEU A 198 12.23 -13.75 16.00
CA LEU A 198 10.89 -13.45 15.47
C LEU A 198 10.99 -12.97 14.02
N PRO A 199 10.11 -13.44 13.11
CA PRO A 199 10.15 -12.97 11.73
C PRO A 199 10.08 -11.45 11.74
N GLN A 200 11.05 -10.80 11.09
CA GLN A 200 11.00 -9.36 10.87
C GLN A 200 9.81 -9.07 9.96
N THR A 201 8.64 -8.86 10.58
CA THR A 201 7.40 -8.58 9.88
C THR A 201 7.55 -7.22 9.24
N SER A 202 7.92 -7.22 7.95
CA SER A 202 7.83 -6.04 7.09
C SER A 202 6.52 -5.32 7.36
N ILE A 203 6.54 -3.99 7.39
CA ILE A 203 5.39 -3.16 7.74
C ILE A 203 4.13 -3.44 6.91
N PHE A 204 4.29 -3.98 5.70
CA PHE A 204 3.23 -4.43 4.78
C PHE A 204 2.60 -5.79 5.15
N GLY A 205 3.11 -6.48 6.17
CA GLY A 205 2.68 -7.83 6.57
C GLY A 205 2.66 -8.80 5.39
N LEU A 206 1.50 -9.45 5.17
CA LEU A 206 1.29 -10.39 4.07
C LEU A 206 1.39 -9.75 2.67
N TYR A 207 1.19 -8.44 2.56
CA TYR A 207 1.26 -7.74 1.26
C TYR A 207 2.70 -7.57 0.76
N ALA A 208 3.71 -7.64 1.63
CA ALA A 208 5.12 -7.60 1.22
C ALA A 208 5.44 -8.71 0.21
N GLN A 209 5.01 -9.95 0.51
CA GLN A 209 5.26 -11.08 -0.38
C GLN A 209 4.41 -10.99 -1.65
N LYS A 210 3.12 -10.63 -1.54
CA LYS A 210 2.25 -10.46 -2.70
C LYS A 210 2.81 -9.44 -3.70
N LEU A 211 3.27 -8.28 -3.23
CA LEU A 211 3.88 -7.27 -4.10
C LEU A 211 5.17 -7.77 -4.75
N ARG A 212 5.99 -8.57 -4.06
CA ARG A 212 7.17 -9.22 -4.68
C ARG A 212 6.75 -10.21 -5.79
N ASP A 213 5.72 -11.00 -5.53
CA ASP A 213 5.20 -11.98 -6.50
C ASP A 213 4.57 -11.29 -7.71
N ASP A 214 3.84 -10.18 -7.51
CA ASP A 214 3.28 -9.34 -8.58
C ASP A 214 4.38 -8.66 -9.42
N VAL A 215 5.44 -8.11 -8.79
CA VAL A 215 6.60 -7.55 -9.51
C VAL A 215 7.31 -8.62 -10.34
N PHE A 216 7.49 -9.82 -9.79
CA PHE A 216 8.05 -10.95 -10.53
C PHE A 216 7.15 -11.37 -11.70
N HIS A 217 5.85 -11.49 -11.47
CA HIS A 217 4.87 -11.84 -12.49
C HIS A 217 4.81 -10.80 -13.62
N PHE A 218 4.83 -9.51 -13.27
CA PHE A 218 4.91 -8.41 -14.22
C PHE A 218 6.17 -8.51 -15.09
N LEU A 219 7.35 -8.70 -14.51
CA LEU A 219 8.59 -8.89 -15.28
C LEU A 219 8.46 -10.05 -16.28
N VAL A 220 7.97 -11.20 -15.83
CA VAL A 220 7.87 -12.41 -16.65
C VAL A 220 6.85 -12.29 -17.80
N THR A 221 5.77 -11.53 -17.60
CA THR A 221 4.73 -11.26 -18.62
C THR A 221 5.06 -10.04 -19.50
N LEU A 222 6.04 -9.20 -19.12
CA LEU A 222 6.44 -7.99 -19.84
C LEU A 222 6.79 -8.19 -21.33
N PRO A 223 7.40 -9.31 -21.79
CA PRO A 223 7.61 -9.54 -23.23
C PRO A 223 6.30 -9.68 -24.03
N GLU A 224 5.23 -10.17 -23.40
CA GLU A 224 3.91 -10.32 -24.02
C GLU A 224 3.19 -8.98 -24.10
N THR A 225 3.21 -8.20 -23.02
CA THR A 225 2.54 -6.89 -22.96
C THR A 225 3.21 -5.83 -23.83
N LEU A 226 4.51 -5.98 -24.11
CA LEU A 226 5.25 -5.16 -25.08
C LEU A 226 5.18 -5.71 -26.52
N GLU A 227 4.39 -6.75 -26.79
CA GLU A 227 4.24 -7.39 -28.11
C GLU A 227 5.59 -7.66 -28.80
N VAL A 228 6.57 -8.21 -28.07
CA VAL A 228 7.94 -8.42 -28.59
C VAL A 228 7.96 -9.57 -29.60
N ALA A 229 7.58 -9.26 -30.83
CA ALA A 229 7.51 -10.19 -31.94
C ALA A 229 8.88 -10.84 -32.24
N PRO A 230 8.90 -12.10 -32.72
CA PRO A 230 10.15 -12.73 -33.13
C PRO A 230 10.83 -11.93 -34.26
N PRO A 231 12.18 -11.97 -34.36
CA PRO A 231 12.98 -11.02 -35.16
C PRO A 231 12.83 -11.13 -36.70
N GLN A 232 11.81 -11.82 -37.22
CA GLN A 232 11.49 -11.92 -38.65
C GLN A 232 10.42 -10.92 -39.11
N GLN A 233 9.76 -10.19 -38.20
CA GLN A 233 8.71 -9.21 -38.53
C GLN A 233 8.97 -7.79 -37.98
N ALA A 234 10.20 -7.49 -37.53
CA ALA A 234 10.58 -6.16 -37.08
C ALA A 234 10.62 -5.17 -38.25
N SER A 235 9.47 -4.58 -38.59
CA SER A 235 9.38 -3.40 -39.44
C SER A 235 10.12 -2.25 -38.76
N SER A 236 11.09 -1.67 -39.48
CA SER A 236 11.95 -0.60 -38.97
C SER A 236 11.13 0.61 -38.52
N SER A 237 11.03 0.83 -37.21
CA SER A 237 10.29 1.93 -36.61
C SER A 237 10.99 3.27 -36.95
N ALA A 238 10.48 3.97 -37.96
CA ALA A 238 11.18 5.10 -38.58
C ALA A 238 11.18 6.42 -37.79
N ASN A 239 10.61 6.45 -36.56
CA ASN A 239 10.25 7.68 -35.83
C ASN A 239 10.87 7.79 -34.43
N GLY A 240 12.12 7.37 -34.23
CA GLY A 240 12.93 7.72 -33.05
C GLY A 240 12.45 7.17 -31.69
N THR A 241 11.31 6.49 -31.62
CA THR A 241 10.82 5.78 -30.44
C THR A 241 11.65 4.51 -30.23
N PRO A 242 12.05 4.18 -28.98
CA PRO A 242 12.74 2.94 -28.70
C PRO A 242 11.86 1.75 -29.10
N SER A 243 12.45 0.70 -29.69
CA SER A 243 11.65 -0.48 -30.03
C SER A 243 11.15 -1.17 -28.76
N PRO A 244 10.05 -1.96 -28.81
CA PRO A 244 9.58 -2.68 -27.63
C PRO A 244 10.64 -3.64 -27.05
N ARG A 245 11.54 -4.16 -27.90
CA ARG A 245 12.72 -4.93 -27.48
C ARG A 245 13.73 -4.07 -26.72
N ASP A 246 13.96 -2.83 -27.14
CA ASP A 246 14.88 -1.92 -26.45
C ASP A 246 14.32 -1.49 -25.08
N LEU A 247 13.01 -1.24 -24.99
CA LEU A 247 12.33 -0.99 -23.72
C LEU A 247 12.43 -2.19 -22.76
N LEU A 248 12.21 -3.41 -23.26
CA LEU A 248 12.37 -4.64 -22.48
C LEU A 248 13.82 -4.81 -22.00
N LEU A 249 14.81 -4.58 -22.87
CA LEU A 249 16.24 -4.61 -22.53
C LEU A 249 16.61 -3.54 -21.50
N GLN A 250 16.06 -2.33 -21.63
CA GLN A 250 16.27 -1.24 -20.69
C GLN A 250 15.73 -1.57 -19.30
N ALA A 251 14.49 -2.10 -19.20
CA ALA A 251 13.93 -2.57 -17.94
C ALA A 251 14.76 -3.70 -17.32
N TYR A 252 15.06 -4.76 -18.09
CA TYR A 252 15.85 -5.90 -17.62
C TYR A 252 17.31 -5.55 -17.28
N SER A 253 17.84 -4.42 -17.78
CA SER A 253 19.16 -3.93 -17.38
C SER A 253 19.22 -3.40 -15.95
N ARG A 254 18.07 -3.15 -15.30
CA ARG A 254 17.95 -2.55 -13.96
C ARG A 254 17.53 -3.55 -12.87
N VAL A 255 17.03 -4.73 -13.25
CA VAL A 255 16.53 -5.76 -12.30
C VAL A 255 17.67 -6.33 -11.43
N PRO A 256 17.50 -6.55 -10.10
CA PRO A 256 18.48 -7.28 -9.29
C PRO A 256 18.79 -8.68 -9.85
N PHE A 257 20.02 -9.17 -9.70
CA PHE A 257 20.47 -10.40 -10.38
C PHE A 257 19.54 -11.60 -10.15
N ASP A 258 19.10 -11.82 -8.92
CA ASP A 258 18.35 -13.02 -8.54
C ASP A 258 16.92 -13.00 -9.12
N LEU A 259 16.31 -11.81 -9.25
CA LEU A 259 15.07 -11.60 -10.01
C LEU A 259 15.31 -11.72 -11.53
N PHE A 260 16.39 -11.14 -12.05
CA PHE A 260 16.75 -11.22 -13.48
C PHE A 260 16.93 -12.66 -13.95
N LYS A 261 17.70 -13.45 -13.18
CA LYS A 261 17.90 -14.88 -13.37
C LYS A 261 16.56 -15.61 -13.34
N SER A 262 15.81 -15.48 -12.24
CA SER A 262 14.55 -16.22 -12.05
C SER A 262 13.51 -15.88 -13.12
N ALA A 263 13.45 -14.62 -13.58
CA ALA A 263 12.48 -14.19 -14.58
C ALA A 263 12.83 -14.72 -15.98
N VAL A 264 14.09 -14.64 -16.41
CA VAL A 264 14.52 -15.13 -17.73
C VAL A 264 14.57 -16.66 -17.80
N GLU A 265 14.86 -17.34 -16.69
CA GLU A 265 14.83 -18.81 -16.60
C GLU A 265 13.40 -19.35 -16.47
N SER A 266 12.41 -18.51 -16.15
CA SER A 266 11.01 -18.93 -15.99
C SER A 266 10.44 -19.55 -17.28
N PRO A 267 9.72 -20.69 -17.21
CA PRO A 267 9.05 -21.25 -18.38
C PRO A 267 7.99 -20.29 -18.97
N THR A 268 7.41 -19.40 -18.17
CA THR A 268 6.41 -18.41 -18.62
C THR A 268 7.00 -17.17 -19.31
N PHE A 269 8.33 -17.03 -19.40
CA PHE A 269 8.98 -15.90 -20.08
C PHE A 269 8.92 -16.02 -21.63
N ARG A 270 7.87 -15.47 -22.25
CA ARG A 270 7.55 -15.68 -23.67
C ARG A 270 8.21 -14.66 -24.61
N ILE A 271 9.50 -14.86 -24.90
CA ILE A 271 10.27 -14.02 -25.85
C ILE A 271 10.62 -14.75 -27.18
N GLY A 272 9.88 -15.81 -27.50
CA GLY A 272 10.14 -16.71 -28.64
C GLY A 272 10.95 -17.95 -28.25
N SER A 273 11.84 -18.41 -29.13
CA SER A 273 12.63 -19.64 -28.93
C SER A 273 13.72 -19.48 -27.86
N ASP A 274 14.27 -20.59 -27.37
CA ASP A 274 15.42 -20.58 -26.45
C ASP A 274 16.63 -19.83 -27.02
N GLN A 275 16.81 -19.83 -28.36
CA GLN A 275 17.84 -19.03 -29.01
C GLN A 275 17.55 -17.52 -28.93
N ALA A 276 16.28 -17.10 -29.07
CA ALA A 276 15.87 -15.70 -28.90
C ALA A 276 16.02 -15.25 -27.43
N ARG A 277 15.65 -16.13 -26.48
CA ARG A 277 15.83 -15.95 -25.03
C ARG A 277 17.31 -15.86 -24.65
N PHE A 278 18.15 -16.75 -25.16
CA PHE A 278 19.60 -16.70 -24.97
C PHE A 278 20.21 -15.40 -25.49
N LYS A 279 19.83 -14.99 -26.72
CA LYS A 279 20.28 -13.72 -27.31
C LYS A 279 19.86 -12.53 -26.43
N PHE A 280 18.58 -12.46 -26.04
CA PHE A 280 18.09 -11.41 -25.15
C PHE A 280 18.83 -11.37 -23.81
N ALA A 281 19.03 -12.52 -23.16
CA ALA A 281 19.76 -12.61 -21.90
C ALA A 281 21.21 -12.10 -22.04
N LYS A 282 21.87 -12.43 -23.16
CA LYS A 282 23.21 -11.93 -23.49
C LYS A 282 23.20 -10.40 -23.70
N ASP A 283 22.29 -9.89 -24.54
CA ASP A 283 22.12 -8.47 -24.83
C ASP A 283 21.88 -7.67 -23.52
N ALA A 284 21.01 -8.18 -22.65
CA ALA A 284 20.73 -7.59 -21.34
C ALA A 284 21.96 -7.60 -20.43
N ILE A 285 22.68 -8.73 -20.30
CA ILE A 285 23.92 -8.82 -19.52
C ILE A 285 24.99 -7.83 -20.01
N GLU A 286 25.10 -7.58 -21.32
CA GLU A 286 26.02 -6.58 -21.86
C GLU A 286 25.65 -5.15 -21.47
N LEU A 287 24.36 -4.81 -21.38
CA LEU A 287 23.91 -3.52 -20.82
C LEU A 287 24.15 -3.44 -19.31
N ARG A 288 23.87 -4.50 -18.56
CA ARG A 288 24.04 -4.58 -17.09
C ARG A 288 25.49 -4.36 -16.64
N LYS A 289 26.46 -4.85 -17.42
CA LYS A 289 27.91 -4.58 -17.24
C LYS A 289 28.27 -3.09 -17.29
N ARG A 290 27.49 -2.26 -18.00
CA ARG A 290 27.70 -0.80 -18.08
C ARG A 290 27.04 -0.06 -16.91
N GLY A 291 25.97 -0.62 -16.35
CA GLY A 291 25.19 -0.11 -15.22
C GLY A 291 25.48 -0.85 -13.91
N ILE A 292 24.43 -1.42 -13.29
CA ILE A 292 24.39 -1.88 -11.89
C ILE A 292 25.51 -2.88 -11.57
N SER A 293 25.80 -3.84 -12.45
CA SER A 293 26.81 -4.89 -12.19
C SER A 293 28.24 -4.33 -12.11
N ARG A 294 28.50 -3.09 -12.57
CA ARG A 294 29.82 -2.45 -12.58
C ARG A 294 30.39 -2.19 -11.18
N GLY A 295 29.53 -1.99 -10.16
CA GLY A 295 29.94 -1.79 -8.76
C GLY A 295 30.06 -3.08 -7.94
N SER A 296 29.36 -4.15 -8.32
CA SER A 296 29.23 -5.39 -7.52
C SER A 296 30.49 -6.28 -7.53
N GLY A 297 31.41 -6.07 -8.48
CA GLY A 297 32.59 -6.94 -8.65
C GLY A 297 32.24 -8.36 -9.12
N ALA A 298 31.03 -8.56 -9.64
CA ALA A 298 30.51 -9.83 -10.09
C ALA A 298 30.41 -9.87 -11.63
N GLU A 299 30.76 -11.01 -12.23
CA GLU A 299 30.59 -11.26 -13.66
C GLU A 299 29.34 -12.11 -13.90
N GLU A 300 28.38 -11.54 -14.62
CA GLU A 300 27.18 -12.24 -15.09
C GLU A 300 27.43 -12.86 -16.47
N THR A 301 26.98 -14.10 -16.66
CA THR A 301 27.07 -14.85 -17.92
C THR A 301 25.80 -15.63 -18.19
N VAL A 302 25.55 -15.94 -19.46
CA VAL A 302 24.46 -16.82 -19.91
C VAL A 302 25.02 -18.03 -20.66
N VAL A 303 24.42 -19.19 -20.43
CA VAL A 303 24.73 -20.49 -21.03
C VAL A 303 23.46 -21.05 -21.66
N LEU A 304 23.61 -21.76 -22.78
CA LEU A 304 22.53 -22.54 -23.40
C LEU A 304 22.84 -24.03 -23.19
N ALA A 305 22.00 -24.72 -22.43
CA ALA A 305 22.13 -26.14 -22.13
C ALA A 305 21.44 -26.97 -23.22
N PHE A 306 22.20 -27.82 -23.90
CA PHE A 306 21.67 -28.76 -24.89
C PHE A 306 21.48 -30.14 -24.24
N GLY A 307 20.30 -30.75 -24.41
CA GLY A 307 20.01 -32.13 -23.97
C GLY A 307 19.33 -32.31 -22.59
N GLY A 308 18.90 -31.23 -21.93
CA GLY A 308 18.33 -31.27 -20.56
C GLY A 308 16.81 -31.37 -20.43
N ALA A 309 16.06 -31.66 -21.51
CA ALA A 309 14.61 -31.44 -21.58
C ALA A 309 13.72 -32.25 -20.60
N ASN A 310 14.27 -33.23 -19.89
CA ASN A 310 13.49 -34.12 -19.01
C ASN A 310 13.09 -33.49 -17.65
N TYR A 311 13.56 -32.28 -17.32
CA TYR A 311 13.30 -31.63 -16.03
C TYR A 311 12.60 -30.26 -16.12
N GLY A 312 11.88 -29.98 -17.21
CA GLY A 312 10.89 -28.88 -17.29
C GLY A 312 11.40 -27.43 -17.13
N GLY A 313 12.72 -27.22 -17.02
CA GLY A 313 13.34 -25.91 -16.92
C GLY A 313 13.68 -25.30 -18.29
N SER A 314 13.94 -23.98 -18.33
CA SER A 314 14.46 -23.34 -19.53
C SER A 314 15.84 -23.88 -19.91
N ALA A 315 16.09 -24.04 -21.21
CA ALA A 315 17.42 -24.38 -21.72
C ALA A 315 18.43 -23.23 -21.54
N VAL A 316 17.97 -22.02 -21.23
CA VAL A 316 18.82 -20.85 -20.96
C VAL A 316 19.08 -20.75 -19.46
N HIS A 317 20.36 -20.68 -19.09
CA HIS A 317 20.78 -20.50 -17.69
C HIS A 317 21.68 -19.28 -17.52
N ILE A 318 21.41 -18.49 -16.49
CA ILE A 318 22.16 -17.30 -16.09
C ILE A 318 22.93 -17.62 -14.81
N THR A 319 24.22 -17.24 -14.80
CA THR A 319 25.11 -17.44 -13.65
C THR A 319 25.86 -16.16 -13.30
N ARG A 320 26.21 -16.00 -12.02
CA ARG A 320 26.99 -14.86 -11.49
C ARG A 320 28.22 -15.38 -10.75
N LYS A 321 29.40 -14.96 -11.19
CA LYS A 321 30.68 -15.31 -10.57
C LYS A 321 31.26 -14.07 -9.88
N LEU A 322 31.36 -14.12 -8.56
CA LEU A 322 32.07 -13.08 -7.79
C LEU A 322 33.56 -13.11 -8.14
N ARG A 323 34.15 -11.97 -8.50
CA ARG A 323 35.61 -11.86 -8.64
C ARG A 323 36.22 -11.96 -7.25
N LYS A 324 36.98 -13.02 -6.99
CA LYS A 324 37.76 -13.15 -5.75
C LYS A 324 38.73 -11.97 -5.66
N ARG A 325 38.64 -11.17 -4.59
CA ARG A 325 39.65 -10.14 -4.30
C ARG A 325 41.01 -10.83 -4.17
N PRO A 326 42.09 -10.30 -4.75
CA PRO A 326 43.42 -10.89 -4.60
C PRO A 326 43.82 -10.84 -3.12
N LEU A 327 43.98 -12.02 -2.53
CA LEU A 327 44.59 -12.17 -1.20
C LEU A 327 46.05 -11.76 -1.31
N TRP A 328 46.41 -10.64 -0.71
CA TRP A 328 47.79 -10.20 -0.59
C TRP A 328 48.55 -11.19 0.30
N LYS A 329 49.55 -11.86 -0.27
CA LYS A 329 50.49 -12.67 0.50
C LYS A 329 51.41 -11.72 1.27
N VAL A 330 51.32 -11.72 2.60
CA VAL A 330 52.38 -11.15 3.43
C VAL A 330 53.55 -12.12 3.35
N ASN A 331 54.68 -11.69 2.78
CA ASN A 331 55.94 -12.40 2.93
C ASN A 331 56.55 -11.99 4.27
N SER A 332 56.78 -12.98 5.13
CA SER A 332 57.56 -12.89 6.37
C SER A 332 59.03 -13.14 6.11
#